data_AF-A0A8R2D3W2-F1
#
_entry.id   AF-A0A8R2D3W2-F1
#
_cell.length_a   1.000
_cell.length_b   1.000
_cell.length_c   1.000
_cell.angle_alpha   90.00
_cell.angle_beta   90.00
_cell.angle_gamma   90.00
#
_symmetry.space_group_name_H-M   'P 1'
#
loop_
_entity.id
_entity.type
_entity.pdbx_description
1 polymer ?
#
loop_
_entity_poly.entity_id
_entity_poly.type
_entity_poly.pdbx_seq_one_letter_code
_entity_poly.pdbx_strand_id
1 'polypeptide(L)'
;MVTEQNVMDLLPSAVLLQLDYVKDVCVEFLQIKLNTANCLAIREFATFYNCMELLSSSEECIKTHFLKVVEAGEFLSLSSEEMINLISRDDINVPFEEKVCLRKFIIVIFNYC
;
A
#
# COMPACT_ATOMS: atom_id res chain seq x y z
N MET A 1 -11.23 13.81 -18.31
CA MET A 1 -11.71 12.91 -17.24
C MET A 1 -10.53 12.08 -16.76
N VAL A 2 -10.36 11.93 -15.44
CA VAL A 2 -9.36 11.03 -14.85
C VAL A 2 -9.88 9.59 -14.95
N THR A 3 -8.99 8.66 -15.31
CA THR A 3 -9.29 7.23 -15.49
C THR A 3 -8.18 6.41 -14.85
N GLU A 4 -8.43 5.13 -14.57
CA GLU A 4 -7.41 4.23 -14.00
C GLU A 4 -6.15 4.14 -14.86
N GLN A 5 -6.29 4.22 -16.19
CA GLN A 5 -5.17 4.15 -17.11
C GLN A 5 -4.32 5.43 -17.14
N ASN A 6 -4.94 6.61 -16.93
CA ASN A 6 -4.24 7.89 -17.05
C ASN A 6 -3.80 8.47 -15.70
N VAL A 7 -4.41 8.08 -14.59
CA VAL A 7 -4.14 8.68 -13.28
C VAL A 7 -2.70 8.43 -12.82
N MET A 8 -2.14 7.26 -13.18
CA MET A 8 -0.78 6.87 -12.85
C MET A 8 0.29 7.71 -13.57
N ASP A 9 -0.02 8.23 -14.77
CA ASP A 9 0.86 9.14 -15.53
C ASP A 9 0.57 10.62 -15.24
N LEU A 10 -0.70 10.92 -14.92
CA LEU A 10 -1.19 12.27 -14.71
C LEU A 10 -0.76 12.85 -13.36
N LEU A 11 -0.87 12.08 -12.28
CA LEU A 11 -0.50 12.53 -10.94
C LEU A 11 1.00 12.92 -10.85
N PRO A 12 1.96 12.13 -11.37
CA PRO A 12 3.37 12.51 -11.41
C PRO A 12 3.61 13.83 -12.16
N SER A 13 2.96 13.97 -13.30
CA SER A 13 3.06 15.17 -14.13
C SER A 13 2.49 16.40 -13.41
N ALA A 14 1.35 16.24 -12.72
CA ALA A 14 0.73 17.29 -11.93
C ALA A 14 1.61 17.71 -10.74
N VAL A 15 2.23 16.75 -10.04
CA VAL A 15 3.17 17.03 -8.95
C VAL A 15 4.40 17.78 -9.47
N LEU A 16 5.00 17.31 -10.57
CA LEU A 16 6.20 17.93 -11.15
C LEU A 16 5.95 19.37 -11.63
N LEU A 17 4.80 19.59 -12.27
CA LEU A 17 4.41 20.91 -12.81
C LEU A 17 3.72 21.81 -11.77
N GLN A 18 3.57 21.34 -10.52
CA GLN A 18 2.93 22.07 -9.42
C GLN A 18 1.48 22.48 -9.75
N LEU A 19 0.75 21.57 -10.40
CA LEU A 19 -0.66 21.75 -10.76
C LEU A 19 -1.55 21.19 -9.63
N ASP A 20 -1.66 21.93 -8.53
CA ASP A 20 -2.35 21.47 -7.31
C ASP A 20 -3.77 20.99 -7.57
N TYR A 21 -4.57 21.73 -8.34
CA TYR A 21 -5.93 21.30 -8.67
C TYR A 21 -5.99 19.93 -9.37
N VAL A 22 -5.05 19.66 -10.30
CA VAL A 22 -5.02 18.39 -11.03
C VAL A 22 -4.53 17.27 -10.11
N LYS A 23 -3.53 17.57 -9.26
CA LYS A 23 -3.04 16.66 -8.23
C LYS A 23 -4.18 16.23 -7.31
N ASP A 24 -4.95 17.19 -6.78
CA ASP A 24 -6.05 16.93 -5.84
C ASP A 24 -7.12 16.03 -6.46
N VAL A 25 -7.52 16.29 -7.71
CA VAL A 25 -8.48 15.44 -8.44
C VAL A 25 -7.94 14.01 -8.65
N CYS A 26 -6.64 13.87 -8.92
CA CYS A 26 -6.02 12.54 -9.07
C CYS A 26 -5.95 11.79 -7.73
N VAL A 27 -5.62 12.50 -6.64
CA VAL A 27 -5.57 11.92 -5.29
C VAL A 27 -6.95 11.45 -4.86
N GLU A 28 -7.99 12.29 -5.04
CA GLU A 28 -9.38 11.94 -4.74
C GLU A 28 -9.80 10.68 -5.53
N PHE A 29 -9.49 10.63 -6.82
CA PHE A 29 -9.78 9.46 -7.64
C PHE A 29 -9.11 8.19 -7.12
N LEU A 30 -7.82 8.25 -6.76
CA LEU A 30 -7.08 7.11 -6.23
C LEU A 30 -7.58 6.68 -4.85
N GLN A 31 -7.99 7.61 -3.99
CA GLN A 31 -8.60 7.31 -2.70
C GLN A 31 -9.94 6.58 -2.86
N ILE A 32 -10.79 6.97 -3.81
CA ILE A 32 -12.05 6.28 -4.11
C ILE A 32 -11.81 4.85 -4.63
N LYS A 33 -10.71 4.63 -5.34
CA LYS A 33 -10.34 3.33 -5.93
C LYS A 33 -9.48 2.45 -5.03
N LEU A 34 -9.03 2.99 -3.90
CA LEU A 34 -8.19 2.29 -2.94
C LEU A 34 -8.92 1.08 -2.34
N ASN A 35 -8.27 -0.07 -2.37
CA ASN A 35 -8.78 -1.31 -1.79
C ASN A 35 -7.62 -2.25 -1.41
N THR A 36 -7.93 -3.38 -0.80
CA THR A 36 -6.92 -4.32 -0.29
C THR A 36 -6.04 -4.93 -1.37
N ALA A 37 -6.47 -4.97 -2.63
CA ALA A 37 -5.73 -5.55 -3.73
C ALA A 37 -4.72 -4.59 -4.40
N ASN A 38 -4.86 -3.28 -4.17
CA ASN A 38 -3.98 -2.26 -4.78
C ASN A 38 -3.33 -1.30 -3.75
N CYS A 39 -3.62 -1.45 -2.46
CA CYS A 39 -3.14 -0.54 -1.43
C CYS A 39 -1.62 -0.54 -1.27
N LEU A 40 -0.92 -1.64 -1.59
CA LEU A 40 0.54 -1.70 -1.51
C LEU A 40 1.17 -0.92 -2.65
N ALA A 41 0.70 -1.12 -3.88
CA ALA A 41 1.17 -0.33 -5.03
C ALA A 41 0.85 1.16 -4.86
N ILE A 42 -0.35 1.50 -4.39
CA ILE A 42 -0.71 2.90 -4.13
C ILE A 42 0.16 3.52 -3.02
N ARG A 43 0.49 2.76 -1.97
CA ARG A 43 1.41 3.22 -0.90
C ARG A 43 2.81 3.52 -1.43
N GLU A 44 3.36 2.61 -2.23
CA GLU A 44 4.68 2.80 -2.86
C GLU A 44 4.67 4.01 -3.78
N PHE A 45 3.65 4.12 -4.63
CA PHE A 45 3.44 5.24 -5.52
C PHE A 45 3.35 6.57 -4.74
N ALA A 46 2.54 6.63 -3.68
CA ALA A 46 2.38 7.80 -2.85
C ALA A 46 3.68 8.20 -2.14
N THR A 47 4.47 7.21 -1.71
CA THR A 47 5.79 7.42 -1.10
C THR A 47 6.76 8.04 -2.11
N PHE A 48 6.80 7.50 -3.33
CA PHE A 48 7.70 7.98 -4.39
C PHE A 48 7.42 9.44 -4.78
N TYR A 49 6.14 9.82 -4.89
CA TYR A 49 5.73 11.19 -5.24
C TYR A 49 5.51 12.10 -4.03
N ASN A 50 5.86 11.65 -2.82
CA ASN A 50 5.67 12.37 -1.56
C ASN A 50 4.23 12.90 -1.36
N CYS A 51 3.24 12.11 -1.78
CA CYS A 51 1.83 12.43 -1.64
C CYS A 51 1.30 11.92 -0.30
N MET A 52 1.47 12.73 0.75
CA MET A 52 1.19 12.34 2.13
C MET A 52 -0.27 11.96 2.40
N GLU A 53 -1.22 12.58 1.72
CA GLU A 53 -2.65 12.27 1.86
C GLU A 53 -2.96 10.87 1.35
N LEU A 54 -2.50 10.54 0.14
CA LEU A 54 -2.68 9.22 -0.44
C LEU A 54 -1.91 8.15 0.33
N LEU A 55 -0.70 8.49 0.80
CA LEU A 55 0.10 7.63 1.66
C LEU A 55 -0.69 7.27 2.92
N SER A 56 -1.23 8.26 3.63
CA SER A 56 -2.01 8.05 4.85
C SER A 56 -3.23 7.15 4.61
N SER A 57 -3.99 7.39 3.53
CA SER A 57 -5.14 6.54 3.17
C SER A 57 -4.72 5.09 2.87
N SER A 58 -3.63 4.91 2.12
CA SER A 58 -3.11 3.57 1.79
C SER A 58 -2.62 2.80 3.02
N GLU A 59 -1.93 3.48 3.95
CA GLU A 59 -1.49 2.89 5.21
C GLU A 59 -2.66 2.51 6.11
N GLU A 60 -3.70 3.34 6.18
CA GLU A 60 -4.92 3.03 6.93
C GLU A 60 -5.64 1.80 6.36
N CYS A 61 -5.69 1.66 5.03
CA CYS A 61 -6.23 0.47 4.37
C CYS A 61 -5.45 -0.79 4.75
N ILE A 62 -4.12 -0.75 4.66
CA ILE A 62 -3.23 -1.86 5.02
C ILE A 62 -3.41 -2.21 6.50
N LYS A 63 -3.42 -1.21 7.37
CA LYS A 63 -3.58 -1.39 8.81
C LYS A 63 -4.90 -2.07 9.15
N THR A 64 -6.00 -1.57 8.60
CA THR A 64 -7.36 -1.98 8.97
C THR A 64 -7.73 -3.34 8.39
N HIS A 65 -7.20 -3.67 7.20
CA HIS A 65 -7.55 -4.86 6.45
C HIS A 65 -6.35 -5.78 6.19
N PHE A 66 -5.36 -5.75 7.08
CA PHE A 66 -4.07 -6.41 6.91
C PHE A 66 -4.17 -7.87 6.42
N LEU A 67 -5.01 -8.69 7.06
CA LEU A 67 -5.19 -10.10 6.67
C LEU A 67 -5.63 -10.26 5.21
N LYS A 68 -6.53 -9.41 4.73
CA LYS A 68 -6.97 -9.42 3.33
C LYS A 68 -5.88 -8.93 2.37
N VAL A 69 -5.00 -8.04 2.85
CA VAL A 69 -3.84 -7.59 2.07
C VAL A 69 -2.81 -8.71 1.94
N VAL A 70 -2.58 -9.50 3.00
CA VAL A 70 -1.70 -10.68 2.95
C VAL A 70 -2.18 -11.73 1.95
N GLU A 71 -3.50 -11.88 1.82
CA GLU A 71 -4.12 -12.79 0.83
C GLU A 71 -4.06 -12.24 -0.61
N ALA A 72 -3.78 -10.95 -0.80
CA ALA A 72 -3.72 -10.35 -2.12
C ALA A 72 -2.42 -10.68 -2.85
N GLY A 73 -2.49 -10.80 -4.19
CA GLY A 73 -1.34 -11.14 -5.03
C GLY A 73 -0.18 -10.14 -4.93
N GLU A 74 -0.46 -8.86 -4.69
CA GLU A 74 0.59 -7.83 -4.50
C GLU A 74 1.49 -8.13 -3.28
N PHE A 75 0.96 -8.72 -2.21
CA PHE A 75 1.76 -9.00 -1.02
C PHE A 75 2.87 -10.03 -1.29
N LEU A 76 2.62 -10.99 -2.18
CA LEU A 76 3.61 -11.98 -2.60
C LEU A 76 4.72 -11.39 -3.49
N SER A 77 4.52 -10.17 -4.02
CA SER A 77 5.53 -9.47 -4.81
C SER A 77 6.50 -8.63 -3.98
N LEU A 78 6.19 -8.43 -2.69
CA LEU A 78 7.08 -7.72 -1.77
C LEU A 78 8.38 -8.49 -1.52
N SER A 79 9.47 -7.75 -1.33
CA SER A 79 10.72 -8.33 -0.84
C SER A 79 10.57 -8.86 0.60
N SER A 80 11.50 -9.71 1.00
CA SER A 80 11.57 -10.25 2.36
C SER A 80 11.62 -9.16 3.43
N GLU A 81 12.42 -8.12 3.17
CA GLU A 81 12.58 -6.98 4.06
C GLU A 81 11.29 -6.19 4.21
N GLU A 82 10.60 -5.90 3.10
CA GLU A 82 9.32 -5.19 3.12
C GLU A 82 8.24 -5.98 3.85
N MET A 83 8.18 -7.30 3.62
CA MET A 83 7.24 -8.17 4.30
C MET A 83 7.48 -8.21 5.82
N ILE A 84 8.75 -8.34 6.24
CA ILE A 84 9.14 -8.30 7.65
C ILE A 84 8.76 -6.96 8.27
N ASN A 85 9.05 -5.85 7.58
CA ASN A 85 8.70 -4.51 8.04
C ASN A 85 7.19 -4.35 8.21
N LEU A 86 6.38 -4.84 7.26
CA LEU A 86 4.93 -4.74 7.30
C LEU A 86 4.33 -5.57 8.45
N ILE A 87 4.80 -6.80 8.67
CA ILE A 87 4.29 -7.71 9.72
C ILE A 87 4.79 -7.32 11.12
N SER A 88 5.96 -6.68 11.21
CA SER A 88 6.54 -6.24 12.48
C SER A 88 5.88 -4.98 13.04
N ARG A 89 5.02 -4.31 12.26
CA ARG A 89 4.24 -3.15 12.72
C ARG A 89 3.35 -3.52 13.90
N ASP A 90 3.30 -2.64 14.89
CA ASP A 90 2.45 -2.81 16.08
C ASP A 90 1.04 -2.26 15.90
N ASP A 91 0.82 -1.46 14.85
CA ASP A 91 -0.45 -0.82 14.58
C ASP A 91 -1.38 -1.63 13.68
N ILE A 92 -0.93 -2.73 13.06
CA ILE A 92 -1.77 -3.58 12.18
C ILE A 92 -2.91 -4.26 12.97
N ASN A 93 -4.11 -4.27 12.38
CA ASN A 93 -5.30 -4.83 13.01
C ASN A 93 -5.41 -6.35 12.75
N VAL A 94 -4.65 -7.12 13.52
CA VAL A 94 -4.58 -8.59 13.40
C VAL A 94 -4.74 -9.22 14.78
N PRO A 95 -5.51 -10.33 14.93
CA PRO A 95 -5.54 -11.10 16.17
C PRO A 95 -4.14 -11.54 16.59
N PHE A 96 -3.87 -11.59 17.89
CA PHE A 96 -2.54 -11.93 18.41
C PHE A 96 -2.04 -13.30 17.91
N GLU A 97 -2.92 -14.30 17.83
CA GLU A 97 -2.61 -15.64 17.33
C GLU A 97 -2.14 -15.61 15.87
N GLU A 98 -2.84 -14.86 15.02
CA GLU A 98 -2.48 -14.68 13.61
C GLU A 98 -1.17 -13.92 13.45
N LYS A 99 -0.90 -12.90 14.28
CA LYS A 99 0.39 -12.19 14.28
C LYS A 99 1.56 -13.14 14.60
N VAL A 100 1.37 -14.06 15.55
CA VAL A 100 2.36 -15.10 15.89
C VAL A 100 2.52 -16.12 14.76
N CYS A 101 1.41 -16.54 14.13
CA CYS A 101 1.44 -17.46 12.99
C CYS A 101 2.15 -16.87 11.77
N LEU A 102 1.83 -15.64 11.38
CA LEU A 102 2.47 -14.93 10.27
C LEU A 102 3.98 -14.77 10.50
N ARG A 103 4.38 -14.41 11.72
CA ARG A 103 5.80 -14.30 12.09
C ARG A 103 6.52 -15.64 11.99
N LYS A 104 5.87 -16.74 12.40
CA LYS A 104 6.40 -18.09 12.21
C LYS A 104 6.47 -18.46 10.74
N PHE A 105 5.47 -18.07 9.94
CA PHE A 105 5.40 -18.35 8.51
C PHE A 105 6.58 -17.72 7.75
N ILE A 106 6.90 -16.45 8.04
CA ILE A 106 8.11 -15.78 7.53
C ILE A 106 9.37 -16.54 7.94
N ILE A 107 9.53 -16.83 9.24
CA ILE A 107 10.74 -17.51 9.74
C ILE A 107 10.94 -18.86 9.04
N VAL A 108 9.86 -19.61 8.80
CA VAL A 108 9.92 -20.91 8.12
C VAL A 108 10.19 -20.77 6.62
N ILE A 109 9.58 -19.82 5.91
CA ILE A 109 9.89 -19.63 4.48
C ILE A 109 11.32 -19.13 4.27
N PHE A 110 11.80 -18.19 5.10
CA PHE A 110 13.12 -17.57 4.89
C PHE A 110 14.30 -18.33 5.50
N ASN A 111 14.12 -19.25 6.46
CA ASN A 111 15.20 -20.14 6.90
C ASN A 111 15.41 -21.36 5.98
N TYR A 112 14.48 -21.62 5.06
CA TYR A 112 14.53 -22.74 4.13
C TYR A 112 14.68 -22.33 2.65
N CYS A 113 14.92 -21.03 2.39
CA CYS A 113 15.34 -20.49 1.09
C CYS A 113 16.80 -20.03 1.13
#